data_AF-T1BXF1-F1
#
_entry.id   AF-T1BXF1-F1
#
_cell.length_a   1.000
_cell.length_b   1.000
_cell.length_c   1.000
_cell.angle_alpha   90.00
_cell.angle_beta   90.00
_cell.angle_gamma   90.00
#
_symmetry.space_group_name_H-M   'P 1'
#
loop_
_entity.id
_entity.type
_entity.pdbx_description
1 polymer ?
#
loop_
_entity_poly.entity_id
_entity_poly.type
_entity_poly.pdbx_seq_one_letter_code
_entity_poly.pdbx_strand_id
1 'polypeptide(L)'
;SGFVDEANEVLNVAINIRNLAIAERAGLDLLTICSTCQGMLSLANLRYRDPKIRERVDAALRPLGIEYRGTVKVKHLLRVLTEDVGVARLREKVVRPLGSVKIGAFYGCHLLRPANELDWESAEEPHAFEDLLRAVGA
;
A
#
# COMPACT_ATOMS: atom_id res chain seq x y z
N SER A 1 -10.30 20.09 12.24
CA SER A 1 -10.17 18.64 12.07
C SER A 1 -8.83 18.19 12.62
N GLY A 2 -8.73 16.92 13.03
CA GLY A 2 -7.48 16.34 13.57
C GLY A 2 -6.58 15.71 12.50
N PHE A 3 -7.11 15.52 11.29
CA PHE A 3 -6.42 14.88 10.17
C PHE A 3 -6.27 15.83 8.98
N VAL A 4 -5.15 15.69 8.26
CA VAL A 4 -4.78 16.61 7.16
C VAL A 4 -5.70 16.47 5.96
N ASP A 5 -6.18 15.27 5.67
CA ASP A 5 -7.18 14.99 4.64
C ASP A 5 -8.51 15.72 4.89
N GLU A 6 -9.02 15.69 6.12
CA GLU A 6 -10.22 16.41 6.51
C GLU A 6 -10.03 17.94 6.46
N ALA A 7 -8.82 18.41 6.78
CA ALA A 7 -8.50 19.84 6.79
C ALA A 7 -8.25 20.40 5.37
N ASN A 8 -7.53 19.65 4.55
CA ASN A 8 -7.09 20.07 3.22
C ASN A 8 -6.73 18.84 2.37
N GLU A 9 -7.72 18.38 1.60
CA GLU A 9 -7.57 17.26 0.69
C GLU A 9 -6.43 17.44 -0.32
N VAL A 10 -6.28 18.62 -0.93
CA VAL A 10 -5.23 18.85 -1.94
C VAL A 10 -3.85 18.72 -1.33
N LEU A 11 -3.65 19.27 -0.13
CA LEU A 11 -2.39 19.12 0.59
C LEU A 11 -2.10 17.65 0.89
N ASN A 12 -3.10 16.92 1.39
CA ASN A 12 -2.98 15.49 1.68
C ASN A 12 -2.58 14.67 0.45
N VAL A 13 -3.24 14.91 -0.69
CA VAL A 13 -2.91 14.21 -1.94
C VAL A 13 -1.51 14.63 -2.41
N ALA A 14 -1.18 15.92 -2.40
CA ALA A 14 0.11 16.42 -2.89
C ALA A 14 1.32 15.85 -2.13
N ILE A 15 1.25 15.75 -0.80
CA ILE A 15 2.36 15.18 -0.01
C ILE A 15 2.57 13.68 -0.27
N ASN A 16 1.48 12.93 -0.53
CA ASN A 16 1.56 11.52 -0.88
C ASN A 16 2.06 11.34 -2.33
N ILE A 17 1.55 12.14 -3.26
CA ILE A 17 1.98 12.14 -4.67
C ILE A 17 3.46 12.51 -4.81
N ARG A 18 3.98 13.41 -3.97
CA ARG A 18 5.42 13.69 -3.90
C ARG A 18 6.25 12.42 -3.64
N ASN A 19 5.79 11.52 -2.76
CA ASN A 19 6.49 10.27 -2.49
C ASN A 19 6.37 9.30 -3.67
N LEU A 20 5.20 9.21 -4.30
CA LEU A 20 4.99 8.37 -5.48
C LEU A 20 5.81 8.84 -6.68
N ALA A 21 5.96 10.15 -6.88
CA ALA A 21 6.81 10.73 -7.91
C ALA A 21 8.29 10.33 -7.76
N ILE A 22 8.77 10.10 -6.53
CA ILE A 22 10.13 9.60 -6.31
C ILE A 22 10.28 8.19 -6.90
N ALA A 23 9.32 7.30 -6.62
CA ALA A 23 9.32 5.95 -7.18
C ALA A 23 9.14 5.96 -8.71
N GLU A 24 8.26 6.83 -9.23
CA GLU A 24 8.01 6.96 -10.67
C GLU A 24 9.26 7.39 -11.43
N ARG A 25 10.01 8.37 -10.92
CA ARG A 25 11.29 8.81 -11.51
C ARG A 25 12.36 7.72 -11.49
N ALA A 26 12.29 6.80 -10.53
CA ALA A 26 13.17 5.63 -10.50
C ALA A 26 12.71 4.51 -11.44
N GLY A 27 11.54 4.63 -12.07
CA GLY A 27 10.95 3.57 -12.89
C GLY A 27 10.51 2.35 -12.08
N LEU A 28 10.14 2.54 -10.81
CA LEU A 28 9.81 1.47 -9.87
C LEU A 28 8.43 1.66 -9.25
N ASP A 29 7.84 0.55 -8.83
CA ASP A 29 6.69 0.53 -7.91
C ASP A 29 7.14 0.76 -6.45
N LEU A 30 6.20 1.05 -5.55
CA LEU A 30 6.47 1.29 -4.13
C LEU A 30 6.03 0.11 -3.26
N LEU A 31 6.97 -0.42 -2.47
CA LEU A 31 6.70 -1.40 -1.42
C LEU A 31 6.66 -0.72 -0.05
N THR A 32 5.72 -1.12 0.81
CA THR A 32 5.66 -0.68 2.21
C THR A 32 5.31 -1.82 3.16
N ILE A 33 5.71 -1.70 4.43
CA ILE A 33 5.37 -2.65 5.51
C ILE A 33 4.26 -2.13 6.43
N CYS A 34 3.74 -0.94 6.15
CA CYS A 34 2.75 -0.26 6.98
C CYS A 34 1.42 -0.22 6.24
N SER A 35 0.38 -0.80 6.85
CA SER A 35 -0.98 -0.81 6.31
C SER A 35 -1.52 0.61 6.09
N THR A 36 -1.29 1.53 7.03
CA THR A 36 -1.67 2.94 6.87
C THR A 36 -0.95 3.60 5.70
N CYS A 37 0.36 3.35 5.53
CA CYS A 37 1.08 3.90 4.38
C CYS A 37 0.55 3.36 3.05
N GLN A 38 0.24 2.06 2.96
CA GLN A 38 -0.41 1.50 1.77
C GLN A 38 -1.73 2.22 1.52
N GLY A 39 -2.61 2.29 2.52
CA GLY A 39 -3.92 2.91 2.40
C GLY A 39 -3.85 4.36 1.94
N MET A 40 -3.04 5.19 2.59
CA MET A 40 -2.91 6.62 2.27
C MET A 40 -2.31 6.86 0.89
N LEU A 41 -1.27 6.11 0.51
CA LEU A 41 -0.63 6.27 -0.80
C LEU A 41 -1.55 5.77 -1.92
N SER A 42 -2.21 4.62 -1.75
CA SER A 42 -3.18 4.09 -2.73
C SER A 42 -4.38 5.01 -2.90
N LEU A 43 -4.94 5.52 -1.80
CA LEU A 43 -6.05 6.48 -1.83
C LEU A 43 -5.64 7.78 -2.52
N ALA A 44 -4.48 8.35 -2.19
CA ALA A 44 -3.97 9.54 -2.88
C ALA A 44 -3.81 9.30 -4.38
N ASN A 45 -3.33 8.10 -4.77
CA ASN A 45 -3.21 7.70 -6.17
C ASN A 45 -4.58 7.64 -6.87
N LEU A 46 -5.60 7.15 -6.18
CA LEU A 46 -6.97 7.14 -6.71
C LEU A 46 -7.53 8.56 -6.82
N ARG A 47 -7.43 9.38 -5.77
CA ARG A 47 -7.93 10.77 -5.78
C ARG A 47 -7.23 11.61 -6.84
N TYR A 48 -5.95 11.34 -7.12
CA TYR A 48 -5.21 11.98 -8.21
C TYR A 48 -5.73 11.63 -9.61
N ARG A 49 -6.61 10.62 -9.76
CA ARG A 49 -7.31 10.37 -11.04
C ARG A 49 -8.45 11.34 -11.30
N ASP A 50 -8.97 12.02 -10.27
CA ASP A 50 -9.94 13.10 -10.44
C ASP A 50 -9.24 14.31 -11.11
N PRO A 51 -9.67 14.74 -12.30
CA PRO A 51 -9.04 15.85 -13.02
C PRO A 51 -8.93 17.14 -12.20
N LYS A 52 -9.93 17.45 -11.35
CA LYS A 52 -9.95 18.67 -10.52
C LYS A 52 -8.93 18.59 -9.39
N ILE A 53 -8.78 17.42 -8.78
CA ILE A 53 -7.76 17.19 -7.74
C ILE A 53 -6.38 17.22 -8.37
N ARG A 54 -6.21 16.52 -9.49
CA ARG A 54 -4.96 16.47 -10.25
C ARG A 54 -4.44 17.85 -10.61
N GLU A 55 -5.28 18.69 -11.21
CA GLU A 55 -4.89 20.05 -11.61
C GLU A 55 -4.34 20.86 -10.41
N ARG A 56 -5.04 20.80 -9.27
CA ARG A 56 -4.64 21.52 -8.06
C ARG A 56 -3.37 20.96 -7.43
N VAL A 57 -3.21 19.64 -7.43
CA VAL A 57 -2.00 18.95 -6.94
C VAL A 57 -0.80 19.28 -7.84
N ASP A 58 -0.96 19.21 -9.15
CA ASP A 58 0.08 19.54 -10.11
C ASP A 58 0.51 21.00 -10.00
N ALA A 59 -0.45 21.91 -9.81
CA ALA A 59 -0.16 23.32 -9.55
C ALA A 59 0.66 23.53 -8.26
N ALA A 60 0.38 22.75 -7.20
CA ALA A 60 1.13 22.82 -5.94
C ALA A 60 2.54 22.21 -6.03
N LEU A 61 2.72 21.18 -6.86
CA LEU A 61 3.98 20.45 -7.00
C LEU A 61 4.93 21.04 -8.04
N ARG A 62 4.41 21.71 -9.08
CA ARG A 62 5.19 22.30 -10.18
C ARG A 62 6.30 23.25 -9.71
N PRO A 63 6.10 24.18 -8.74
CA PRO A 63 7.17 25.05 -8.25
C PRO A 63 8.34 24.28 -7.60
N LEU A 64 8.11 23.03 -7.19
CA LEU A 64 9.11 22.15 -6.59
C LEU A 64 9.81 21.27 -7.63
N GLY A 65 9.50 21.40 -8.92
CA GLY A 65 10.03 20.56 -9.99
C GLY A 65 9.60 19.09 -9.89
N ILE A 66 8.44 18.84 -9.28
CA ILE A 66 7.89 17.49 -9.11
C ILE A 66 6.81 17.29 -10.18
N GLU A 67 6.98 16.25 -10.99
CA GLU A 67 5.99 15.76 -11.94
C GLU A 67 5.60 14.33 -11.56
N TYR A 68 4.32 14.00 -11.74
CA TYR A 68 3.78 12.66 -11.53
C TYR A 68 2.80 12.31 -12.63
N ARG A 69 2.89 11.10 -13.18
CA ARG A 69 2.07 10.61 -14.29
C ARG A 69 1.01 9.60 -13.85
N GLY A 70 1.10 9.10 -12.62
CA GLY A 70 0.11 8.17 -12.07
C GLY A 70 0.41 6.71 -12.35
N THR A 71 1.66 6.33 -12.62
CA THR A 71 1.99 4.96 -13.03
C THR A 71 2.41 4.03 -11.89
N VAL A 72 2.76 4.58 -10.73
CA VAL A 72 3.29 3.79 -9.60
C VAL A 72 2.19 2.99 -8.94
N LYS A 73 2.43 1.69 -8.73
CA LYS A 73 1.61 0.84 -7.88
C LYS A 73 2.20 0.79 -6.48
N VAL A 74 1.33 0.72 -5.48
CA VAL A 74 1.71 0.59 -4.08
C VAL A 74 1.34 -0.81 -3.61
N LYS A 75 2.29 -1.57 -3.07
CA LYS A 75 2.04 -2.90 -2.50
C LYS A 75 2.55 -3.00 -1.08
N HIS A 76 1.75 -3.60 -0.20
CA HIS A 76 2.19 -4.01 1.12
C HIS A 76 3.07 -5.27 1.04
N LEU A 77 4.04 -5.39 1.94
CA LEU A 77 4.97 -6.52 1.99
C LEU A 77 4.24 -7.86 2.07
N LEU A 78 3.15 -7.95 2.84
CA LEU A 78 2.37 -9.18 2.94
C LEU A 78 1.92 -9.68 1.56
N ARG A 79 1.33 -8.80 0.74
CA ARG A 79 0.90 -9.10 -0.63
C ARG A 79 2.07 -9.51 -1.51
N VAL A 80 3.21 -8.83 -1.39
CA VAL A 80 4.43 -9.18 -2.15
C VAL A 80 4.93 -10.58 -1.77
N LEU A 81 4.92 -10.92 -0.48
CA LEU A 81 5.36 -12.23 0.00
C LEU A 81 4.42 -13.36 -0.43
N THR A 82 3.10 -13.12 -0.43
CA THR A 82 2.11 -14.14 -0.75
C THR A 82 1.84 -14.30 -2.24
N GLU A 83 1.85 -13.21 -3.02
CA GLU A 83 1.57 -13.21 -4.47
C GLU A 83 2.84 -13.22 -5.32
N ASP A 84 3.70 -12.21 -5.17
CA ASP A 84 4.83 -11.98 -6.09
C ASP A 84 5.98 -12.98 -5.82
N VAL A 85 6.27 -13.25 -4.55
CA VAL A 85 7.24 -14.27 -4.13
C VAL A 85 6.59 -15.65 -4.14
N GLY A 86 5.34 -15.73 -3.65
CA GLY A 86 4.58 -16.96 -3.55
C GLY A 86 4.86 -17.74 -2.25
N VAL A 87 3.79 -18.21 -1.62
CA VAL A 87 3.83 -18.99 -0.36
C VAL A 87 4.72 -20.25 -0.47
N ALA A 88 4.68 -20.94 -1.61
CA ALA A 88 5.49 -22.15 -1.84
C ALA A 88 6.99 -21.85 -1.76
N ARG A 89 7.44 -20.81 -2.46
CA ARG A 89 8.83 -20.37 -2.48
C ARG A 89 9.27 -19.81 -1.12
N LEU A 90 8.36 -19.16 -0.40
CA LEU A 90 8.62 -18.68 0.96
C LEU A 90 8.87 -19.85 1.91
N ARG A 91 8.08 -20.93 1.83
CA ARG A 91 8.25 -22.14 2.65
C ARG A 91 9.64 -22.77 2.45
N GLU A 92 10.17 -22.80 1.23
CA GLU A 92 11.53 -23.30 0.94
C GLU A 92 12.65 -22.49 1.62
N LYS A 93 12.37 -21.23 2.03
CA LYS A 93 13.33 -20.36 2.70
C LYS A 93 13.27 -20.42 4.22
N VAL A 94 12.31 -21.16 4.79
CA VAL A 94 12.15 -21.28 6.24
C VAL A 94 13.21 -22.21 6.81
N VAL A 95 14.15 -21.66 7.57
CA VAL A 95 15.23 -22.43 8.24
C VAL A 95 14.77 -22.96 9.60
N ARG A 96 13.96 -22.19 10.32
CA ARG A 96 13.44 -22.55 11.65
C ARG A 96 11.94 -22.29 11.71
N PRO A 97 11.11 -23.33 11.59
CA PRO A 97 9.66 -23.22 11.71
C PRO A 97 9.25 -22.73 13.10
N LEU A 98 8.12 -22.02 13.19
CA LEU A 98 7.59 -21.48 14.46
C LEU A 98 7.00 -22.58 15.37
N GLY A 99 6.63 -23.73 14.83
CA GLY A 99 6.23 -24.92 15.60
C GLY A 99 4.83 -24.78 16.20
N SER A 100 4.72 -24.81 17.52
CA SER A 100 3.43 -24.80 18.25
C SER A 100 2.97 -23.41 18.70
N VAL A 101 3.60 -22.34 18.21
CA VAL A 101 3.26 -20.96 18.59
C VAL A 101 1.92 -20.58 17.97
N LYS A 102 0.93 -20.28 18.81
CA LYS A 102 -0.38 -19.77 18.36
C LYS A 102 -0.28 -18.28 18.10
N ILE A 103 -0.58 -17.86 16.87
CA ILE A 103 -0.50 -16.45 16.43
C ILE A 103 -1.87 -16.03 15.91
N GLY A 104 -2.40 -14.92 16.45
CA GLY A 104 -3.57 -14.25 15.89
C GLY A 104 -3.14 -13.24 14.84
N ALA A 105 -3.62 -13.39 13.61
CA ALA A 105 -3.35 -12.42 12.55
C ALA A 105 -4.09 -11.10 12.84
N PHE A 106 -3.36 -9.99 12.77
CA PHE A 106 -3.93 -8.65 12.82
C PHE A 106 -3.63 -7.91 11.52
N TYR A 107 -4.63 -7.86 10.64
CA TYR A 107 -4.53 -7.20 9.34
C TYR A 107 -4.52 -5.67 9.44
N GLY A 108 -5.13 -5.12 10.48
CA GLY A 108 -5.49 -3.71 10.53
C GLY A 108 -6.55 -3.32 9.50
N CYS A 109 -7.02 -2.08 9.53
CA CYS A 109 -8.09 -1.61 8.65
C CYS A 109 -7.58 -1.25 7.24
N HIS A 110 -6.48 -0.49 7.14
CA HIS A 110 -5.99 0.09 5.87
C HIS A 110 -5.29 -0.90 4.93
N LEU A 111 -5.07 -2.14 5.37
CA LEU A 111 -4.44 -3.17 4.55
C LEU A 111 -5.41 -3.74 3.51
N LEU A 112 -6.69 -3.82 3.87
CA LEU A 112 -7.75 -4.44 3.08
C LEU A 112 -8.86 -3.46 2.70
N ARG A 113 -8.87 -2.27 3.31
CA ARG A 113 -9.88 -1.23 3.07
C ARG A 113 -9.25 0.10 2.66
N PRO A 114 -9.88 0.87 1.76
CA PRO A 114 -11.14 0.55 1.07
C PRO A 114 -10.97 -0.51 -0.04
N ALA A 115 -11.84 -1.53 -0.04
CA ALA A 115 -11.65 -2.75 -0.84
C ALA A 115 -11.71 -2.50 -2.35
N ASN A 116 -12.57 -1.56 -2.78
CA ASN A 116 -12.70 -1.13 -4.17
C ASN A 116 -11.45 -0.45 -4.73
N GLU A 117 -10.55 0.03 -3.87
CA GLU A 117 -9.33 0.71 -4.29
C GLU A 117 -8.11 -0.21 -4.26
N LEU A 118 -8.03 -1.07 -3.24
CA LEU A 118 -6.87 -1.93 -3.02
C LEU A 118 -6.90 -3.19 -3.88
N ASP A 119 -8.09 -3.64 -4.31
CA ASP A 119 -8.32 -4.75 -5.24
C ASP A 119 -7.33 -5.92 -5.00
N TRP A 120 -7.48 -6.53 -3.82
CA TRP A 120 -6.57 -7.56 -3.35
C TRP A 120 -7.31 -8.83 -2.88
N GLU A 121 -7.78 -8.85 -1.64
CA GLU A 121 -8.56 -9.97 -1.09
C GLU A 121 -9.78 -9.45 -0.32
N SER A 122 -10.65 -10.36 0.10
CA SER A 122 -11.85 -10.02 0.86
C SER A 122 -11.48 -9.36 2.18
N ALA A 123 -12.03 -8.17 2.44
CA ALA A 123 -11.89 -7.52 3.74
C ALA A 123 -12.68 -8.21 4.86
N GLU A 124 -13.68 -9.04 4.50
CA GLU A 124 -14.52 -9.77 5.46
C GLU A 124 -14.00 -11.19 5.74
N GLU A 125 -13.30 -11.80 4.78
CA GLU A 125 -12.71 -13.13 4.90
C GLU A 125 -11.30 -13.15 4.28
N PRO A 126 -10.32 -12.43 4.88
CA PRO A 126 -8.95 -12.45 4.40
C PRO A 126 -8.23 -13.73 4.82
N HIS A 127 -7.20 -14.11 4.05
CA HIS A 127 -6.44 -15.34 4.25
C HIS A 127 -4.93 -15.18 4.01
N ALA A 128 -4.45 -14.10 3.38
CA ALA A 128 -3.03 -13.97 3.04
C ALA A 128 -2.09 -14.02 4.26
N PHE A 129 -2.50 -13.45 5.40
CA PHE A 129 -1.72 -13.49 6.63
C PHE A 129 -1.73 -14.90 7.23
N GLU A 130 -2.86 -15.59 7.27
CA GLU A 130 -2.94 -16.98 7.71
C GLU A 130 -2.10 -17.89 6.80
N ASP A 131 -2.11 -17.65 5.50
CA ASP A 131 -1.26 -18.37 4.54
C ASP A 131 0.23 -18.16 4.84
N LEU A 132 0.64 -16.92 5.11
CA LEU A 132 2.01 -16.61 5.53
C LEU A 132 2.37 -17.31 6.85
N LEU A 133 1.49 -17.26 7.86
CA LEU A 133 1.70 -17.91 9.15
C LEU A 133 1.87 -19.44 8.99
N ARG A 134 0.98 -20.07 8.20
CA ARG A 134 1.09 -21.49 7.85
C ARG A 134 2.36 -21.81 7.06
N ALA A 135 2.85 -20.88 6.25
CA ALA A 135 4.08 -21.05 5.48
C ALA A 135 5.33 -21.09 6.37
N VAL A 136 5.36 -20.26 7.42
CA VAL A 136 6.45 -20.21 8.42
C VAL A 136 6.30 -21.26 9.54
N GLY A 137 5.28 -22.11 9.44
CA GLY A 137 5.05 -23.26 10.31
C GLY A 137 4.52 -22.88 11.69
N ALA A 138 3.75 -21.80 11.80
CA ALA A 138 2.88 -21.53 12.95
C ALA A 138 1.53 -22.24 12.81
#